data_AF-A0A2V8P2S7-F1
#
_entry.id   AF-A0A2V8P2S7-F1
#
_cell.length_a   1.000
_cell.length_b   1.000
_cell.length_c   1.000
_cell.angle_alpha   90.00
_cell.angle_beta   90.00
_cell.angle_gamma   90.00
#
_symmetry.space_group_name_H-M   'P 1'
#
loop_
_entity.id
_entity.type
_entity.pdbx_description
1 polymer ?
#
loop_
_entity_poly.entity_id
_entity_poly.type
_entity_poly.pdbx_seq_one_letter_code
_entity_poly.pdbx_strand_id
1 'polypeptide(L)'
;MFQVTFRKRVVMVLSIAGGLAVLAAATLGFGFDVRIVQMKDQCDPTSFNAAIGPGTCVGHNGGVSFDTFLSVLRRTQRFGAWHFAPREVRLHDGQPFQARNDGGEAHTFTEVDEFGGGIVPLLNQLSGNPEPAPECLQLGRGDFIAPGDSTEPEVESRGTHHYQCCIHPWMRADVTVQ
;
A
#
# COMPACT_ATOMS: atom_id res chain seq x y z
N MET A 1 -7.84 -44.38 88.59
CA MET A 1 -6.59 -44.75 87.90
C MET A 1 -6.79 -46.13 87.29
N PHE A 2 -7.02 -46.21 85.97
CA PHE A 2 -6.57 -47.24 85.02
C PHE A 2 -7.22 -46.93 83.66
N GLN A 3 -6.36 -46.73 82.67
CA GLN A 3 -6.63 -46.40 81.26
C GLN A 3 -7.07 -47.65 80.48
N VAL A 4 -7.98 -47.51 79.50
CA VAL A 4 -7.91 -48.24 78.22
C VAL A 4 -8.50 -47.37 77.10
N THR A 5 -7.86 -47.46 75.94
CA THR A 5 -7.82 -46.57 74.79
C THR A 5 -8.71 -46.98 73.61
N PHE A 6 -8.89 -46.02 72.68
CA PHE A 6 -9.08 -46.15 71.22
C PHE A 6 -10.43 -46.63 70.65
N ARG A 7 -11.09 -45.73 69.89
CA ARG A 7 -11.06 -45.78 68.41
C ARG A 7 -11.62 -44.47 67.83
N LYS A 8 -10.75 -43.74 67.12
CA LYS A 8 -11.10 -42.56 66.32
C LYS A 8 -12.02 -42.99 65.17
N ARG A 9 -13.21 -42.38 65.07
CA ARG A 9 -14.06 -42.47 63.88
C ARG A 9 -13.55 -41.46 62.87
N VAL A 10 -12.99 -41.95 61.77
CA VAL A 10 -12.65 -41.16 60.58
C VAL A 10 -13.97 -40.80 59.88
N VAL A 11 -14.32 -39.52 59.86
CA VAL A 11 -15.36 -39.00 58.98
C VAL A 11 -14.63 -38.29 57.85
N MET A 12 -14.65 -38.93 56.68
CA MET A 12 -14.15 -38.38 55.42
C MET A 12 -15.16 -37.34 54.92
N VAL A 13 -14.76 -36.06 54.94
CA VAL A 13 -15.52 -34.99 54.28
C VAL A 13 -14.86 -34.69 52.94
N LEU A 14 -15.50 -35.12 51.86
CA LEU A 14 -15.27 -34.61 50.50
C LEU A 14 -15.70 -33.13 50.45
N SER A 15 -14.90 -32.25 49.85
CA SER A 15 -15.40 -31.09 49.09
C SER A 15 -14.35 -30.42 48.20
N ILE A 16 -14.55 -30.62 46.89
CA ILE A 16 -14.45 -29.67 45.76
C ILE A 16 -13.07 -29.08 45.43
N ALA A 17 -12.34 -29.78 44.56
CA ALA A 17 -11.36 -29.18 43.67
C ALA A 17 -12.09 -28.44 42.52
N GLY A 18 -12.35 -27.14 42.70
CA GLY A 18 -12.83 -26.24 41.66
C GLY A 18 -11.66 -25.62 40.90
N GLY A 19 -11.00 -26.40 40.06
CA GLY A 19 -9.99 -25.88 39.13
C GLY A 19 -10.67 -25.22 37.93
N LEU A 20 -10.75 -23.89 37.91
CA LEU A 20 -11.20 -23.13 36.75
C LEU A 20 -10.09 -23.16 35.68
N ALA A 21 -10.16 -24.14 34.78
CA ALA A 21 -9.29 -24.18 33.60
C ALA A 21 -9.74 -23.09 32.61
N VAL A 22 -9.11 -21.92 32.67
CA VAL A 22 -9.24 -20.90 31.62
C VAL A 22 -8.52 -21.44 30.39
N LEU A 23 -9.27 -21.99 29.44
CA LEU A 23 -8.79 -22.25 28.09
C LEU A 23 -8.54 -20.90 27.42
N ALA A 24 -7.32 -20.38 27.54
CA ALA A 24 -6.85 -19.30 26.68
C ALA A 24 -6.73 -19.89 25.26
N ALA A 25 -7.77 -19.69 24.46
CA ALA A 25 -7.68 -19.90 23.02
C ALA A 25 -6.69 -18.86 22.48
N ALA A 26 -5.43 -19.27 22.34
CA ALA A 26 -4.44 -18.50 21.59
C ALA A 26 -4.92 -18.49 20.13
N THR A 27 -5.61 -17.43 19.73
CA THR A 27 -5.78 -17.11 18.32
C THR A 27 -4.38 -16.87 17.77
N LEU A 28 -3.81 -17.87 17.11
CA LEU A 28 -2.67 -17.66 16.23
C LEU A 28 -3.16 -16.72 15.13
N GLY A 29 -2.94 -15.42 15.31
CA GLY A 29 -3.07 -14.45 14.24
C GLY A 29 -2.03 -14.82 13.19
N PHE A 30 -2.44 -15.53 12.15
CA PHE A 30 -1.68 -15.57 10.92
C PHE A 30 -1.74 -14.16 10.32
N GLY A 31 -0.84 -13.28 10.76
CA GLY A 31 -0.60 -12.02 10.06
C GLY A 31 -0.07 -12.37 8.69
N PHE A 32 -0.91 -12.28 7.66
CA PHE A 32 -0.39 -12.25 6.30
C PHE A 32 0.52 -11.03 6.19
N ASP A 33 1.74 -11.26 5.73
CA ASP A 33 2.71 -10.20 5.47
C ASP A 33 2.24 -9.44 4.22
N VAL A 34 1.54 -8.32 4.43
CA VAL A 34 1.01 -7.47 3.35
C VAL A 34 2.19 -6.78 2.67
N ARG A 35 2.35 -7.05 1.37
CA ARG A 35 3.33 -6.34 0.55
C ARG A 35 2.82 -4.93 0.26
N ILE A 36 3.65 -3.92 0.48
CA ILE A 36 3.28 -2.53 0.26
C ILE A 36 4.11 -1.95 -0.89
N VAL A 37 3.43 -1.46 -1.92
CA VAL A 37 4.01 -0.62 -2.99
C VAL A 37 3.84 0.84 -2.59
N GLN A 38 4.94 1.55 -2.48
CA GLN A 38 4.94 2.97 -2.12
C GLN A 38 4.95 3.83 -3.38
N MET A 39 4.05 4.79 -3.45
CA MET A 39 4.08 5.87 -4.43
C MET A 39 4.93 6.99 -3.86
N LYS A 40 5.95 7.40 -4.60
CA LYS A 40 6.87 8.45 -4.19
C LYS A 40 6.83 9.58 -5.20
N ASP A 41 6.86 10.80 -4.70
CA ASP A 41 7.26 12.00 -5.41
C ASP A 41 8.08 12.90 -4.46
N GLN A 42 8.68 13.95 -5.01
CA GLN A 42 9.39 14.96 -4.24
C GLN A 42 8.93 16.36 -4.65
N CYS A 43 7.62 16.55 -4.85
CA CYS A 43 7.10 17.85 -5.25
C CYS A 43 7.47 18.94 -4.23
N ASP A 44 7.83 20.13 -4.70
CA ASP A 44 7.92 21.32 -3.87
C ASP A 44 6.54 22.01 -3.80
N PRO A 45 5.93 22.15 -2.60
CA PRO A 45 4.61 22.74 -2.46
C PRO A 45 4.55 24.20 -2.91
N THR A 46 5.66 24.96 -2.88
CA THR A 46 5.63 26.36 -3.32
C THR A 46 5.42 26.45 -4.82
N SER A 47 6.26 25.78 -5.61
CA SER A 47 6.22 25.89 -7.06
C SER A 47 5.08 25.09 -7.71
N PHE A 48 4.78 23.88 -7.23
CA PHE A 48 3.68 23.07 -7.79
C PHE A 48 2.31 23.73 -7.54
N ASN A 49 2.07 24.23 -6.33
CA ASN A 49 0.80 24.89 -6.03
C ASN A 49 0.64 26.22 -6.75
N ALA A 50 1.74 26.92 -7.06
CA ALA A 50 1.71 28.13 -7.88
C ALA A 50 1.43 27.83 -9.37
N ALA A 51 1.95 26.70 -9.90
CA ALA A 51 1.82 26.36 -11.31
C ALA A 51 0.49 25.68 -11.67
N ILE A 52 -0.03 24.81 -10.77
CA ILE A 52 -1.22 23.98 -11.02
C ILE A 52 -2.40 24.48 -10.20
N GLY A 53 -2.19 24.70 -8.91
CA GLY A 53 -3.20 25.23 -8.00
C GLY A 53 -3.01 24.76 -6.55
N PRO A 54 -3.64 25.43 -5.58
CA PRO A 54 -3.52 25.07 -4.17
C PRO A 54 -3.91 23.61 -3.90
N GLY A 55 -3.08 22.92 -3.12
CA GLY A 55 -3.32 21.52 -2.72
C GLY A 55 -2.84 20.47 -3.72
N THR A 56 -2.23 20.88 -4.84
CA THR A 56 -1.57 19.94 -5.78
C THR A 56 -0.45 19.17 -5.09
N CYS A 57 0.33 19.86 -4.28
CA CYS A 57 1.44 19.31 -3.52
C CYS A 57 1.35 19.72 -2.05
N VAL A 58 1.40 18.73 -1.16
CA VAL A 58 1.52 18.89 0.30
C VAL A 58 2.83 18.30 0.83
N GLY A 59 3.82 18.13 -0.05
CA GLY A 59 5.16 17.66 0.27
C GLY A 59 5.94 18.63 1.18
N HIS A 60 7.24 18.37 1.31
CA HIS A 60 8.11 19.17 2.18
C HIS A 60 8.78 20.32 1.41
N ASN A 61 9.08 21.40 2.12
CA ASN A 61 9.89 22.50 1.59
C ASN A 61 11.30 21.97 1.26
N GLY A 62 11.82 22.31 0.08
CA GLY A 62 13.10 21.79 -0.44
C GLY A 62 12.96 20.62 -1.42
N GLY A 63 11.73 20.26 -1.80
CA GLY A 63 11.47 19.36 -2.92
C GLY A 63 11.91 19.92 -4.28
N VAL A 64 11.69 19.14 -5.32
CA VAL A 64 11.96 19.49 -6.71
C VAL A 64 10.96 20.54 -7.18
N SER A 65 11.44 21.65 -7.74
CA SER A 65 10.57 22.68 -8.28
C SER A 65 9.84 22.23 -9.54
N PHE A 66 8.66 22.81 -9.82
CA PHE A 66 7.87 22.47 -11.01
C PHE A 66 8.65 22.65 -12.33
N ASP A 67 9.42 23.73 -12.47
CA ASP A 67 10.26 23.95 -13.65
C ASP A 67 11.37 22.90 -13.78
N THR A 68 11.98 22.50 -12.66
CA THR A 68 12.99 21.43 -12.65
C THR A 68 12.34 20.10 -13.05
N PHE A 69 11.14 19.83 -12.55
CA PHE A 69 10.36 18.65 -12.91
C PHE A 69 10.10 18.55 -14.41
N LEU A 70 9.57 19.60 -15.04
CA LEU A 70 9.34 19.60 -16.49
C LEU A 70 10.65 19.52 -17.29
N SER A 71 11.71 20.19 -16.82
CA SER A 71 13.02 20.18 -17.48
C SER A 71 13.67 18.80 -17.46
N VAL A 72 13.64 18.11 -16.31
CA VAL A 72 14.14 16.73 -16.19
C VAL A 72 13.31 15.82 -17.07
N LEU A 73 11.98 15.82 -16.91
CA LEU A 73 11.09 14.92 -17.64
C LEU A 73 11.27 15.07 -19.15
N ARG A 74 11.34 16.30 -19.68
CA ARG A 74 11.59 16.57 -21.10
C ARG A 74 12.89 15.95 -21.61
N ARG A 75 13.94 15.91 -20.79
CA ARG A 75 15.28 15.44 -21.19
C ARG A 75 15.42 13.93 -21.06
N THR A 76 14.79 13.33 -20.07
CA THR A 76 15.02 11.93 -19.68
C THR A 76 13.82 11.03 -19.95
N GLN A 77 12.64 11.59 -20.24
CA GLN A 77 11.37 10.89 -20.41
C GLN A 77 10.89 10.09 -19.19
N ARG A 78 11.63 10.18 -18.07
CA ARG A 78 11.37 9.52 -16.79
C ARG A 78 11.94 10.35 -15.66
N PHE A 79 11.39 10.23 -14.46
CA PHE A 79 11.96 10.91 -13.30
C PHE A 79 11.97 10.00 -12.07
N GLY A 80 13.16 9.59 -11.62
CA GLY A 80 13.31 8.72 -10.46
C GLY A 80 12.76 9.26 -9.14
N ALA A 81 12.55 10.58 -8.99
CA ALA A 81 11.86 11.11 -7.81
C ALA A 81 10.37 10.74 -7.80
N TRP A 82 9.75 10.54 -8.97
CA TRP A 82 8.38 10.06 -9.17
C TRP A 82 8.38 8.58 -9.56
N HIS A 83 8.10 7.69 -8.61
CA HIS A 83 8.16 6.25 -8.86
C HIS A 83 7.31 5.42 -7.89
N PHE A 84 6.98 4.20 -8.30
CA PHE A 84 6.58 3.14 -7.40
C PHE A 84 7.80 2.42 -6.82
N ALA A 85 7.72 2.01 -5.56
CA ALA A 85 8.77 1.28 -4.86
C ALA A 85 8.17 0.15 -3.98
N PRO A 86 8.52 -1.12 -4.20
CA PRO A 86 9.33 -1.61 -5.32
C PRO A 86 8.60 -1.50 -6.67
N ARG A 87 9.36 -1.57 -7.76
CA ARG A 87 8.80 -1.65 -9.14
C ARG A 87 8.50 -3.08 -9.57
N GLU A 88 9.05 -4.06 -8.88
CA GLU A 88 8.77 -5.48 -9.11
C GLU A 88 8.26 -6.05 -7.79
N VAL A 89 7.04 -6.56 -7.80
CA VAL A 89 6.39 -7.18 -6.63
C VAL A 89 6.20 -8.65 -6.95
N ARG A 90 6.57 -9.51 -5.99
CA ARG A 90 6.29 -10.95 -6.08
C ARG A 90 5.34 -11.34 -4.98
N LEU A 91 4.23 -11.95 -5.38
CA LEU A 91 3.16 -12.40 -4.51
C LEU A 91 2.97 -13.92 -4.67
N HIS A 92 2.52 -14.55 -3.60
CA HIS A 92 1.93 -15.88 -3.68
C HIS A 92 0.48 -15.78 -4.14
N ASP A 93 -0.01 -16.81 -4.82
CA ASP A 93 -1.43 -16.96 -5.13
C ASP A 93 -2.32 -16.74 -3.89
N GLY A 94 -3.28 -15.81 -4.00
CA GLY A 94 -4.15 -15.39 -2.90
C GLY A 94 -3.53 -14.42 -1.88
N GLN A 95 -2.27 -13.98 -2.05
CA GLN A 95 -1.63 -13.04 -1.14
C GLN A 95 -2.12 -11.61 -1.39
N PRO A 96 -2.66 -10.91 -0.38
CA PRO A 96 -3.03 -9.50 -0.52
C PRO A 96 -1.80 -8.60 -0.57
N PHE A 97 -1.96 -7.46 -1.22
CA PHE A 97 -0.98 -6.39 -1.24
C PHE A 97 -1.68 -5.03 -1.23
N GLN A 98 -0.93 -3.98 -0.92
CA GLN A 98 -1.45 -2.62 -0.76
C GLN A 98 -0.55 -1.65 -1.55
N ALA A 99 -1.13 -0.58 -2.05
CA ALA A 99 -0.38 0.58 -2.51
C ALA A 99 -0.63 1.77 -1.57
N ARG A 100 0.44 2.44 -1.13
CA ARG A 100 0.38 3.60 -0.23
C ARG A 100 1.03 4.81 -0.85
N ASN A 101 0.37 5.95 -0.78
CA ASN A 101 0.94 7.20 -1.25
C ASN A 101 1.80 7.86 -0.16
N ASP A 102 3.11 7.76 -0.32
CA ASP A 102 4.11 8.40 0.54
C ASP A 102 4.67 9.70 -0.08
N GLY A 103 4.09 10.13 -1.19
CA GLY A 103 4.43 11.36 -1.90
C GLY A 103 3.65 12.58 -1.38
N GLY A 104 3.88 13.73 -2.02
CA GLY A 104 3.17 14.97 -1.75
C GLY A 104 2.04 15.26 -2.73
N GLU A 105 1.96 14.56 -3.87
CA GLU A 105 0.90 14.69 -4.88
C GLU A 105 -0.10 13.52 -4.79
N ALA A 106 -1.31 13.70 -5.32
CA ALA A 106 -2.19 12.56 -5.55
C ALA A 106 -1.63 11.67 -6.68
N HIS A 107 -1.84 10.37 -6.55
CA HIS A 107 -1.43 9.36 -7.55
C HIS A 107 -2.55 8.35 -7.79
N THR A 108 -2.41 7.51 -8.81
CA THR A 108 -3.25 6.32 -8.99
C THR A 108 -2.38 5.07 -8.92
N PHE A 109 -3.01 3.92 -8.66
CA PHE A 109 -2.42 2.59 -8.80
C PHE A 109 -3.34 1.76 -9.69
N THR A 110 -3.28 2.02 -10.99
CA THR A 110 -4.23 1.47 -11.96
C THR A 110 -3.61 0.26 -12.64
N GLU A 111 -4.27 -0.89 -12.57
CA GLU A 111 -3.92 -2.03 -13.41
C GLU A 111 -4.21 -1.67 -14.88
N VAL A 112 -3.28 -2.00 -15.77
CA VAL A 112 -3.37 -1.77 -17.21
C VAL A 112 -2.99 -3.04 -17.96
N ASP A 113 -3.61 -3.30 -19.11
CA ASP A 113 -3.19 -4.43 -19.96
C ASP A 113 -1.77 -4.24 -20.51
N GLU A 114 -1.47 -3.01 -20.94
CA GLU A 114 -0.17 -2.60 -21.44
C GLU A 114 0.16 -1.20 -20.92
N PHE A 115 1.43 -0.96 -20.60
CA PHE A 115 1.85 0.37 -20.20
C PHE A 115 1.68 1.38 -21.33
N GLY A 116 1.19 2.57 -20.98
CA GLY A 116 0.91 3.63 -21.94
C GLY A 116 1.13 5.02 -21.36
N GLY A 117 0.42 5.99 -21.95
CA GLY A 117 0.21 7.33 -21.41
C GLY A 117 -0.87 7.34 -20.33
N GLY A 118 -1.13 8.51 -19.79
CA GLY A 118 -2.11 8.77 -18.75
C GLY A 118 -3.09 9.88 -19.13
N ILE A 119 -3.68 10.52 -18.13
CA ILE A 119 -4.72 11.56 -18.27
C ILE A 119 -4.19 12.97 -18.47
N VAL A 120 -2.87 13.19 -18.36
CA VAL A 120 -2.27 14.52 -18.52
C VAL A 120 -1.54 14.60 -19.86
N PRO A 121 -2.12 15.22 -20.91
CA PRO A 121 -1.57 15.20 -22.26
C PRO A 121 -0.14 15.77 -22.36
N LEU A 122 0.19 16.78 -21.54
CA LEU A 122 1.54 17.33 -21.47
C LEU A 122 2.55 16.28 -20.97
N LEU A 123 2.21 15.55 -19.91
CA LEU A 123 3.11 14.54 -19.33
C LEU A 123 3.25 13.31 -20.24
N ASN A 124 2.19 12.95 -20.96
CA ASN A 124 2.24 11.93 -22.02
C ASN A 124 3.29 12.28 -23.08
N GLN A 125 3.25 13.50 -23.61
CA GLN A 125 4.22 13.99 -24.59
C GLN A 125 5.65 14.02 -24.02
N LEU A 126 5.83 14.60 -22.83
CA LEU A 126 7.17 14.75 -22.24
C LEU A 126 7.79 13.42 -21.82
N SER A 127 6.98 12.43 -21.45
CA SER A 127 7.45 11.09 -21.09
C SER A 127 7.59 10.14 -22.27
N GLY A 128 7.24 10.56 -23.50
CA GLY A 128 7.27 9.70 -24.68
C GLY A 128 6.18 8.62 -24.70
N ASN A 129 5.10 8.81 -23.95
CA ASN A 129 3.94 7.90 -23.89
C ASN A 129 2.70 8.63 -24.44
N PRO A 130 2.63 8.92 -25.76
CA PRO A 130 1.60 9.80 -26.32
C PRO A 130 0.20 9.18 -26.26
N GLU A 131 0.10 7.87 -26.40
CA GLU A 131 -1.17 7.13 -26.41
C GLU A 131 -1.55 6.72 -24.99
N PRO A 132 -2.67 7.22 -24.43
CA PRO A 132 -3.13 6.80 -23.11
C PRO A 132 -3.46 5.32 -23.05
N ALA A 133 -3.14 4.67 -21.93
CA ALA A 133 -3.72 3.36 -21.62
C ALA A 133 -5.25 3.50 -21.48
N PRO A 134 -6.07 2.63 -22.10
CA PRO A 134 -7.54 2.75 -22.07
C PRO A 134 -8.14 2.80 -20.66
N GLU A 135 -7.54 2.12 -19.70
CA GLU A 135 -7.94 2.05 -18.29
C GLU A 135 -7.70 3.39 -17.59
N CYS A 136 -6.64 4.11 -17.96
CA CYS A 136 -6.41 5.46 -17.47
C CYS A 136 -7.49 6.47 -17.91
N LEU A 137 -8.29 6.17 -18.94
CA LEU A 137 -9.40 7.03 -19.38
C LEU A 137 -10.72 6.70 -18.68
N GLN A 138 -10.75 5.69 -17.82
CA GLN A 138 -11.94 5.19 -17.14
C GLN A 138 -11.95 5.51 -15.63
N LEU A 139 -11.03 6.36 -15.17
CA LEU A 139 -10.87 6.67 -13.76
C LEU A 139 -12.10 7.38 -13.17
N GLY A 140 -12.56 6.87 -12.03
CA GLY A 140 -13.48 7.52 -11.12
C GLY A 140 -12.76 8.33 -10.04
N ARG A 141 -13.53 9.05 -9.22
CA ARG A 141 -12.98 9.86 -8.11
C ARG A 141 -12.27 9.01 -7.05
N GLY A 142 -12.64 7.74 -6.90
CA GLY A 142 -12.07 6.81 -5.92
C GLY A 142 -10.69 6.27 -6.29
N ASP A 143 -10.25 6.45 -7.55
CA ASP A 143 -8.98 5.89 -8.03
C ASP A 143 -7.76 6.76 -7.70
N PHE A 144 -8.02 7.98 -7.22
CA PHE A 144 -6.99 8.92 -6.80
C PHE A 144 -6.71 8.74 -5.31
N ILE A 145 -5.47 8.38 -5.02
CA ILE A 145 -4.99 8.12 -3.66
C ILE A 145 -4.28 9.38 -3.20
N ALA A 146 -4.86 10.05 -2.20
CA ALA A 146 -4.31 11.27 -1.65
C ALA A 146 -3.02 10.98 -0.85
N PRO A 147 -2.16 12.00 -0.64
CA PRO A 147 -0.98 11.87 0.22
C PRO A 147 -1.32 11.30 1.61
N GLY A 148 -0.63 10.24 2.00
CA GLY A 148 -0.84 9.53 3.27
C GLY A 148 -1.90 8.41 3.21
N ASP A 149 -2.71 8.35 2.15
CA ASP A 149 -3.73 7.31 1.98
C ASP A 149 -3.16 6.04 1.32
N SER A 150 -3.96 4.98 1.35
CA SER A 150 -3.66 3.68 0.74
C SER A 150 -4.86 3.12 0.00
N THR A 151 -4.58 2.27 -0.99
CA THR A 151 -5.57 1.41 -1.64
C THR A 151 -5.13 -0.05 -1.55
N GLU A 152 -6.10 -0.95 -1.55
CA GLU A 152 -5.89 -2.40 -1.60
C GLU A 152 -6.51 -2.89 -2.92
N PRO A 153 -5.68 -3.21 -3.94
CA PRO A 153 -6.19 -3.83 -5.15
C PRO A 153 -6.87 -5.16 -4.87
N GLU A 154 -7.72 -5.60 -5.81
CA GLU A 154 -8.29 -6.94 -5.73
C GLU A 154 -7.18 -8.00 -5.75
N VAL A 155 -7.48 -9.17 -5.18
CA VAL A 155 -6.51 -10.27 -5.14
C VAL A 155 -6.26 -10.75 -6.55
N GLU A 156 -5.01 -10.62 -6.97
CA GLU A 156 -4.60 -10.94 -8.34
C GLU A 156 -4.59 -12.43 -8.64
N SER A 157 -4.92 -12.75 -9.88
CA SER A 157 -4.78 -14.11 -10.41
C SER A 157 -3.31 -14.44 -10.71
N ARG A 158 -3.00 -15.71 -10.99
CA ARG A 158 -1.64 -16.11 -11.40
C ARG A 158 -1.26 -15.43 -12.71
N GLY A 159 -0.15 -14.70 -12.72
CA GLY A 159 0.29 -13.95 -13.88
C GLY A 159 1.23 -12.80 -13.54
N THR A 160 1.54 -11.98 -14.54
CA THR A 160 2.16 -10.67 -14.33
C THR A 160 1.14 -9.61 -14.68
N HIS A 161 0.95 -8.67 -13.76
CA HIS A 161 -0.02 -7.58 -13.83
C HIS A 161 0.72 -6.26 -13.85
N HIS A 162 0.36 -5.37 -14.77
CA HIS A 162 1.03 -4.09 -14.96
C HIS A 162 0.27 -2.99 -14.23
N TYR A 163 0.97 -2.25 -13.38
CA TYR A 163 0.39 -1.16 -12.60
C TYR A 163 1.03 0.18 -12.96
N GLN A 164 0.21 1.18 -13.27
CA GLN A 164 0.64 2.50 -13.72
C GLN A 164 -0.02 3.60 -12.89
N CYS A 165 0.72 4.68 -12.62
CA CYS A 165 0.09 5.95 -12.24
C CYS A 165 -0.39 6.68 -13.49
N CYS A 166 -1.69 6.91 -13.60
CA CYS A 166 -2.30 7.55 -14.74
C CYS A 166 -2.07 9.07 -14.79
N ILE A 167 -1.53 9.68 -13.73
CA ILE A 167 -1.02 11.07 -13.78
C ILE A 167 0.41 11.09 -14.32
N HIS A 168 1.24 10.11 -13.91
CA HIS A 168 2.67 10.04 -14.17
C HIS A 168 3.03 8.76 -14.94
N PRO A 169 2.93 8.74 -16.28
CA PRO A 169 2.93 7.48 -17.05
C PRO A 169 4.22 6.64 -16.99
N TRP A 170 5.32 7.21 -16.48
CA TRP A 170 6.59 6.50 -16.23
C TRP A 170 6.67 5.83 -14.85
N MET A 171 5.72 6.09 -13.96
CA MET A 171 5.55 5.39 -12.69
C MET A 171 4.84 4.07 -12.96
N ARG A 172 5.63 3.00 -12.99
CA ARG A 172 5.22 1.66 -13.40
C ARG A 172 5.73 0.62 -12.41
N ALA A 173 4.92 -0.39 -12.16
CA ALA A 173 5.28 -1.57 -11.40
C ALA A 173 4.70 -2.83 -12.05
N ASP A 174 5.44 -3.92 -11.97
CA ASP A 174 4.97 -5.25 -12.34
C ASP A 174 4.70 -6.05 -11.07
N VAL A 175 3.52 -6.64 -10.97
CA VAL A 175 3.12 -7.53 -9.88
C VAL A 175 3.02 -8.94 -10.45
N THR A 176 3.92 -9.82 -10.03
CA THR A 176 3.94 -11.23 -10.44
C THR A 176 3.39 -12.11 -9.33
N VAL A 177 2.33 -12.86 -9.63
CA VAL A 177 1.69 -13.84 -8.74
C VAL A 177 2.12 -15.25 -9.14
N GLN A 178 2.62 -16.02 -8.17
CA GLN A 178 3.17 -17.37 -8.36
C GLN A 178 2.38 -18.46 -7.64
#